data_AF-A0A179BP48-F1
#
_entry.id   AF-A0A179BP48-F1
#
_cell.length_a   1.000
_cell.length_b   1.000
_cell.length_c   1.000
_cell.angle_alpha   90.00
_cell.angle_beta   90.00
_cell.angle_gamma   90.00
#
_symmetry.space_group_name_H-M   'P 1'
#
loop_
_entity.id
_entity.type
_entity.pdbx_description
1 polymer ?
#
loop_
_entity_poly.entity_id
_entity_poly.type
_entity_poly.pdbx_seq_one_letter_code
_entity_poly.pdbx_strand_id
1 'polypeptide(L)'
;MDSFLKLYGLYRSVPRWKVALSIYQGASSRLKWLLWSTKAFFAVFASLQFILIPNWPYFLLMLAAACAWGWLFYKAHKSAFSHEYSAHPERMKYFERDYQYVRYLQFREKLNGVASRQDIQGALAFLSEQIQSNSVPPVSSHPVITFLFAAIFAILGSAAGHWPAKYTVASLLILLVLLYFSYMILGAVNTTQSDLKEFKRFLLWPRDERPEA
;
A
#
# COMPACT_ATOMS: atom_id res chain seq x y z
N MET A 1 -18.87 13.40 18.79
CA MET A 1 -17.95 12.29 19.11
C MET A 1 -18.55 10.94 18.69
N ASP A 2 -19.81 10.65 19.04
CA ASP A 2 -20.45 9.37 18.71
C ASP A 2 -20.60 9.11 17.21
N SER A 3 -21.03 10.12 16.43
CA SER A 3 -21.09 10.01 14.97
C SER A 3 -19.72 9.75 14.33
N PHE A 4 -18.64 10.31 14.90
CA PHE A 4 -17.27 10.03 14.47
C PHE A 4 -16.90 8.57 14.74
N LEU A 5 -17.09 8.07 15.96
CA LEU A 5 -16.73 6.70 16.33
C LEU A 5 -17.49 5.66 15.50
N LYS A 6 -18.79 5.89 15.28
CA LYS A 6 -19.63 5.04 14.44
C LYS A 6 -19.12 4.98 13.00
N LEU A 7 -18.88 6.13 12.37
CA LEU A 7 -18.40 6.22 11.00
C LEU A 7 -16.96 5.72 10.84
N TYR A 8 -16.11 5.96 11.84
CA TYR A 8 -14.74 5.45 11.86
C TYR A 8 -14.69 3.93 11.98
N GLY A 9 -15.62 3.33 12.74
CA GLY A 9 -15.83 1.89 12.78
C GLY A 9 -16.18 1.31 11.40
N LEU A 10 -17.07 1.96 10.65
CA LEU A 10 -17.38 1.58 9.27
C LEU A 10 -16.17 1.71 8.35
N TYR A 11 -15.41 2.80 8.45
CA TYR A 11 -14.17 2.99 7.69
C TYR A 11 -13.16 1.87 7.97
N ARG A 12 -12.95 1.51 9.24
CA ARG A 12 -12.05 0.38 9.62
C ARG A 12 -12.55 -0.98 9.14
N SER A 13 -13.86 -1.15 8.95
CA SER A 13 -14.45 -2.39 8.41
C SER A 13 -14.14 -2.63 6.92
N VAL A 14 -13.51 -1.67 6.23
CA VAL A 14 -13.05 -1.77 4.84
C VAL A 14 -11.53 -1.58 4.79
N PRO A 15 -10.74 -2.55 5.32
CA PRO A 15 -9.30 -2.41 5.40
C PRO A 15 -8.63 -2.65 4.03
N ARG A 16 -7.49 -2.00 3.77
CA ARG A 16 -6.76 -2.11 2.49
C ARG A 16 -6.40 -3.55 2.12
N TRP A 17 -6.02 -4.36 3.11
CA TRP A 17 -5.65 -5.76 2.87
C TRP A 17 -6.83 -6.57 2.29
N LYS A 18 -8.08 -6.23 2.64
CA LYS A 18 -9.27 -6.91 2.11
C LYS A 18 -9.45 -6.61 0.62
N VAL A 19 -9.14 -5.38 0.20
CA VAL A 19 -9.13 -4.99 -1.22
C VAL A 19 -7.95 -5.61 -1.97
N ALA A 20 -6.78 -5.71 -1.34
CA ALA A 20 -5.67 -6.46 -1.92
C ALA A 20 -6.00 -7.95 -2.10
N LEU A 21 -6.71 -8.55 -1.14
CA LEU A 21 -7.16 -9.94 -1.22
C LEU A 21 -8.21 -10.14 -2.33
N SER A 22 -9.09 -9.15 -2.55
CA SER A 22 -10.10 -9.24 -3.61
C SER A 22 -9.48 -9.30 -5.00
N ILE A 23 -8.26 -8.78 -5.20
CA ILE A 23 -7.50 -8.95 -6.46
C ILE A 23 -7.20 -10.43 -6.72
N TYR A 24 -6.74 -11.15 -5.70
CA TYR A 24 -6.48 -12.59 -5.80
C TYR A 24 -7.75 -13.40 -5.93
N GLN A 25 -8.84 -12.98 -5.29
CA GLN A 25 -10.13 -13.68 -5.37
C GLN A 25 -10.82 -13.48 -6.72
N GLY A 26 -10.79 -12.25 -7.26
CA GLY A 26 -11.40 -11.88 -8.54
C GLY A 26 -10.59 -12.24 -9.79
N ALA A 27 -9.30 -12.60 -9.63
CA ALA A 27 -8.49 -13.08 -10.75
C ALA A 27 -9.01 -14.40 -11.35
N SER A 28 -8.78 -14.64 -12.65
CA SER A 28 -9.08 -15.92 -13.27
C SER A 28 -8.21 -17.06 -12.70
N SER A 29 -8.68 -18.31 -12.71
CA SER A 29 -7.95 -19.44 -12.15
C SER A 29 -6.54 -19.60 -12.71
N ARG A 30 -6.35 -19.35 -14.02
CA ARG A 30 -5.03 -19.36 -14.67
C ARG A 30 -4.09 -18.28 -14.10
N LEU A 31 -4.62 -17.07 -13.89
CA LEU A 31 -3.84 -15.96 -13.37
C LEU A 31 -3.47 -16.14 -11.89
N LYS A 32 -4.37 -16.74 -11.09
CA LYS A 32 -4.07 -17.13 -9.70
C LYS A 32 -2.90 -18.10 -9.64
N TRP A 33 -2.93 -19.16 -10.45
CA TRP A 33 -1.83 -20.11 -10.54
C TRP A 33 -0.51 -19.43 -10.91
N LEU A 34 -0.50 -18.57 -11.93
CA LEU A 34 0.70 -17.84 -12.33
C LEU A 34 1.24 -16.92 -11.23
N LEU A 35 0.38 -16.22 -10.50
CA LEU A 35 0.75 -15.37 -9.36
C LEU A 35 1.39 -16.18 -8.23
N TRP A 36 0.82 -17.33 -7.88
CA TRP A 36 1.38 -18.19 -6.84
C TRP A 36 2.69 -18.84 -7.28
N SER A 37 2.77 -19.32 -8.52
CA SER A 37 4.00 -19.92 -9.06
C SER A 37 5.14 -18.92 -9.13
N THR A 38 4.91 -17.71 -9.61
CA THR A 38 5.96 -16.66 -9.65
C THR A 38 6.43 -16.25 -8.26
N LYS A 39 5.52 -16.19 -7.28
CA LYS A 39 5.87 -15.95 -5.88
C LYS A 39 6.72 -17.09 -5.28
N ALA A 40 6.38 -18.34 -5.60
CA ALA A 40 7.16 -19.50 -5.18
C ALA A 40 8.56 -19.51 -5.82
N PHE A 41 8.66 -19.24 -7.13
CA PHE A 41 9.96 -19.11 -7.82
C PHE A 41 10.82 -18.00 -7.23
N PHE A 42 10.23 -16.84 -6.93
CA PHE A 42 10.93 -15.76 -6.25
C PHE A 42 11.52 -16.23 -4.91
N ALA A 43 10.74 -16.92 -4.08
CA ALA A 43 11.20 -17.41 -2.78
C ALA A 43 12.34 -18.44 -2.91
N VAL A 44 12.25 -19.34 -3.90
CA VAL A 44 13.29 -20.34 -4.18
C VAL A 44 14.58 -19.66 -4.63
N PHE A 45 14.53 -18.74 -5.59
CA PHE A 45 15.74 -18.05 -6.07
C PHE A 45 16.34 -17.11 -5.02
N ALA A 46 15.52 -16.45 -4.20
CA ALA A 46 16.00 -15.65 -3.08
C ALA A 46 16.75 -16.53 -2.06
N SER A 47 16.22 -17.72 -1.75
CA SER A 47 16.87 -18.67 -0.85
C SER A 47 18.17 -19.23 -1.42
N LEU A 48 18.19 -19.59 -2.71
CA LEU A 48 19.39 -20.07 -3.40
C LEU A 48 20.48 -18.99 -3.51
N GLN A 49 20.10 -17.75 -3.79
CA GLN A 49 21.01 -16.60 -3.81
C GLN A 49 21.67 -16.40 -2.44
N PHE A 50 20.92 -16.58 -1.34
CA PHE A 50 21.46 -16.45 0.02
C PHE A 50 22.45 -17.55 0.36
N ILE A 51 22.20 -18.79 -0.08
CA ILE A 51 23.06 -19.96 0.21
C ILE A 51 24.32 -19.96 -0.67
N LEU A 52 24.21 -19.53 -1.93
CA LEU A 52 25.25 -19.71 -2.97
C LEU A 52 25.93 -18.39 -3.35
N ILE A 53 26.12 -17.48 -2.41
CA ILE A 53 26.78 -16.18 -2.67
C ILE A 53 28.22 -16.41 -3.18
N PRO A 54 28.66 -15.77 -4.29
CA PRO A 54 27.99 -14.77 -5.13
C PRO A 54 27.70 -15.31 -6.55
N ASN A 55 26.69 -16.15 -6.71
CA ASN A 55 26.25 -16.59 -8.04
C ASN A 55 25.25 -15.59 -8.68
N TRP A 56 25.78 -14.68 -9.49
CA TRP A 56 25.02 -13.70 -10.28
C TRP A 56 23.78 -14.23 -11.04
N PRO A 57 23.76 -15.46 -11.59
CA PRO A 57 22.57 -15.99 -12.25
C PRO A 57 21.33 -16.06 -11.36
N TYR A 58 21.46 -16.41 -10.07
CA TYR A 58 20.30 -16.49 -9.17
C TYR A 58 19.71 -15.12 -8.85
N PHE A 59 20.56 -14.09 -8.76
CA PHE A 59 20.11 -12.71 -8.63
C PHE A 59 19.28 -12.25 -9.83
N LEU A 60 19.74 -12.53 -11.06
CA LEU A 60 19.00 -12.19 -12.28
C LEU A 60 17.66 -12.93 -12.37
N LEU A 61 17.62 -14.21 -11.99
CA LEU A 61 16.39 -15.00 -11.96
C LEU A 61 15.40 -14.52 -10.90
N MET A 62 15.89 -14.13 -9.71
CA MET A 62 15.08 -13.52 -8.66
C MET A 62 14.46 -12.20 -9.15
N LEU A 63 15.24 -11.34 -9.81
CA LEU A 63 14.75 -10.07 -10.35
C LEU A 63 13.71 -10.30 -11.45
N ALA A 64 13.96 -11.23 -12.37
CA ALA A 64 13.01 -11.60 -13.42
C ALA A 64 11.68 -12.12 -12.84
N ALA A 65 11.74 -12.96 -11.80
CA ALA A 65 10.55 -13.45 -11.09
C ALA A 65 9.77 -12.32 -10.41
N ALA A 66 10.46 -11.34 -9.82
CA ALA A 66 9.82 -10.17 -9.21
C ALA A 66 9.11 -9.29 -10.24
N CYS A 67 9.77 -9.00 -11.37
CA CYS A 67 9.17 -8.25 -12.48
C CYS A 67 7.96 -8.98 -13.08
N ALA A 68 8.07 -10.29 -13.29
CA ALA A 68 6.97 -11.13 -13.79
C ALA A 68 5.79 -11.12 -12.82
N TRP A 69 6.04 -11.23 -11.51
CA TRP A 69 5.01 -11.15 -10.48
C TRP A 69 4.31 -9.79 -10.49
N GLY A 70 5.06 -8.68 -10.53
CA GLY A 70 4.50 -7.33 -10.59
C GLY A 70 3.61 -7.11 -11.80
N TRP A 71 4.02 -7.61 -12.97
CA TRP A 71 3.22 -7.57 -14.19
C TRP A 71 1.93 -8.40 -14.10
N LEU A 72 2.01 -9.63 -13.58
CA LEU A 72 0.85 -10.48 -13.36
C LEU A 72 -0.12 -9.87 -12.35
N PHE A 73 0.41 -9.25 -11.30
CA PHE A 73 -0.37 -8.58 -10.27
C PHE A 73 -1.13 -7.38 -10.86
N TYR A 74 -0.47 -6.58 -11.71
CA TYR A 74 -1.12 -5.49 -12.44
C TYR A 74 -2.26 -5.99 -13.34
N LYS A 75 -2.05 -7.10 -14.07
CA LYS A 75 -3.11 -7.71 -14.87
C LYS A 75 -4.27 -8.21 -14.00
N ALA A 76 -3.98 -8.81 -12.85
CA ALA A 76 -5.00 -9.29 -11.92
C ALA A 76 -5.82 -8.14 -11.35
N HIS A 77 -5.16 -7.03 -11.00
CA HIS A 77 -5.80 -5.82 -10.53
C HIS A 77 -6.83 -5.28 -11.54
N LYS A 78 -6.39 -5.09 -12.78
CA LYS A 78 -7.25 -4.58 -13.85
C LYS A 78 -8.43 -5.51 -14.15
N SER A 79 -8.24 -6.82 -14.01
CA SER A 79 -9.31 -7.81 -14.17
C SER A 79 -10.29 -7.80 -13.01
N ALA A 80 -9.81 -7.69 -11.77
CA ALA A 80 -10.66 -7.78 -10.58
C ALA A 80 -11.58 -6.56 -10.42
N PHE A 81 -11.13 -5.39 -10.86
CA PHE A 81 -11.90 -4.14 -10.76
C PHE A 81 -12.38 -3.62 -12.12
N SER A 82 -12.51 -4.50 -13.12
CA SER A 82 -12.84 -4.09 -14.49
C SER A 82 -14.17 -3.34 -14.58
N HIS A 83 -15.14 -3.73 -13.73
CA HIS A 83 -16.43 -3.08 -13.65
C HIS A 83 -16.29 -1.64 -13.13
N GLU A 84 -15.55 -1.44 -12.03
CA GLU A 84 -15.29 -0.13 -11.44
C GLU A 84 -14.48 0.77 -12.38
N TYR A 85 -13.51 0.20 -13.08
CA TYR A 85 -12.76 0.89 -14.14
C TYR A 85 -13.66 1.35 -15.29
N SER A 86 -14.69 0.57 -15.64
CA SER A 86 -15.65 0.92 -16.69
C SER A 86 -16.67 1.96 -16.22
N ALA A 87 -17.12 1.88 -14.97
CA ALA A 87 -18.14 2.77 -14.41
C ALA A 87 -17.56 4.14 -14.00
N HIS A 88 -16.30 4.20 -13.58
CA HIS A 88 -15.66 5.40 -13.05
C HIS A 88 -14.21 5.60 -13.58
N PRO A 89 -14.01 5.71 -14.90
CA PRO A 89 -12.68 5.70 -15.52
C PRO A 89 -11.78 6.85 -15.03
N GLU A 90 -12.32 8.06 -14.92
CA GLU A 90 -11.55 9.24 -14.51
C GLU A 90 -11.12 9.17 -13.04
N ARG A 91 -12.03 8.75 -12.14
CA ARG A 91 -11.75 8.66 -10.70
C ARG A 91 -10.78 7.51 -10.40
N MET A 92 -10.92 6.37 -11.07
CA MET A 92 -9.99 5.25 -10.91
C MET A 92 -8.56 5.64 -11.30
N LYS A 93 -8.36 6.44 -12.37
CA LYS A 93 -7.03 6.88 -12.81
C LYS A 93 -6.26 7.68 -11.74
N TYR A 94 -6.94 8.54 -10.98
CA TYR A 94 -6.29 9.39 -9.97
C TYR A 94 -6.12 8.73 -8.60
N PHE A 95 -6.94 7.72 -8.30
CA PHE A 95 -6.98 7.05 -6.99
C PHE A 95 -6.63 5.55 -7.08
N GLU A 96 -6.00 5.12 -8.17
CA GLU A 96 -5.47 3.77 -8.35
C GLU A 96 -4.37 3.46 -7.33
N ARG A 97 -3.57 4.48 -6.97
CA ARG A 97 -2.59 4.36 -5.88
C ARG A 97 -3.31 4.09 -4.54
N ASP A 98 -2.93 3.00 -3.89
CA ASP A 98 -3.43 2.49 -2.60
C ASP A 98 -4.89 2.02 -2.57
N TYR A 99 -5.50 1.79 -3.74
CA TYR A 99 -6.88 1.30 -3.86
C TYR A 99 -7.93 2.21 -3.18
N GLN A 100 -7.63 3.51 -3.06
CA GLN A 100 -8.43 4.44 -2.25
C GLN A 100 -9.87 4.55 -2.77
N TYR A 101 -10.05 4.64 -4.08
CA TYR A 101 -11.40 4.78 -4.65
C TYR A 101 -12.20 3.48 -4.59
N VAL A 102 -11.58 2.33 -4.80
CA VAL A 102 -12.24 1.02 -4.62
C VAL A 102 -12.70 0.84 -3.17
N ARG A 103 -11.85 1.22 -2.21
CA ARG A 103 -12.23 1.24 -0.79
C ARG A 103 -13.36 2.21 -0.50
N TYR A 104 -13.37 3.37 -1.14
CA TYR A 104 -14.47 4.31 -1.02
C TYR A 104 -15.78 3.71 -1.50
N LEU A 105 -15.81 3.03 -2.65
CA LEU A 105 -17.02 2.38 -3.15
C LEU A 105 -17.57 1.36 -2.13
N GLN A 106 -16.70 0.51 -1.57
CA GLN A 106 -17.09 -0.45 -0.53
C GLN A 106 -17.52 0.23 0.79
N PHE A 107 -16.90 1.35 1.14
CA PHE A 107 -17.31 2.17 2.29
C PHE A 107 -18.68 2.83 2.06
N ARG A 108 -18.91 3.37 0.86
CA ARG A 108 -20.15 4.02 0.45
C ARG A 108 -21.33 3.07 0.48
N GLU A 109 -21.16 1.84 0.02
CA GLU A 109 -22.18 0.79 0.12
C GLU A 109 -22.60 0.54 1.57
N LYS A 110 -21.64 0.49 2.50
CA LYS A 110 -21.91 0.32 3.94
C LYS A 110 -22.45 1.57 4.62
N LEU A 111 -22.16 2.75 4.07
CA LEU A 111 -22.66 4.02 4.57
C LEU A 111 -24.15 4.20 4.26
N ASN A 112 -24.61 3.67 3.13
CA ASN A 112 -26.00 3.75 2.69
C ASN A 112 -26.93 3.08 3.72
N GLY A 113 -27.89 3.84 4.24
CA GLY A 113 -28.86 3.37 5.25
C GLY A 113 -28.37 3.38 6.70
N VAL A 114 -27.10 3.70 6.96
CA VAL A 114 -26.52 3.65 8.34
C VAL A 114 -26.31 5.04 8.95
N ALA A 115 -26.00 6.05 8.15
CA ALA A 115 -25.66 7.39 8.61
C ALA A 115 -26.51 8.49 7.97
N SER A 116 -26.94 9.44 8.79
CA SER A 116 -27.62 10.65 8.34
C SER A 116 -26.63 11.70 7.82
N ARG A 117 -27.12 12.72 7.09
CA ARG A 117 -26.28 13.86 6.64
C ARG A 117 -25.68 14.62 7.84
N GLN A 118 -26.43 14.73 8.93
CA GLN A 118 -25.98 15.36 10.17
C GLN A 118 -24.85 14.57 10.84
N ASP A 119 -24.90 13.24 10.81
CA ASP A 119 -23.80 12.40 11.33
C ASP A 119 -22.50 12.63 10.58
N ILE A 120 -22.58 12.75 9.24
CA ILE A 120 -21.42 13.04 8.38
C ILE A 120 -20.84 14.42 8.68
N GLN A 121 -21.69 15.45 8.82
CA GLN A 121 -21.25 16.80 9.15
C GLN A 121 -20.60 16.87 10.54
N GLY A 122 -21.21 16.25 11.55
CA GLY A 122 -20.65 16.19 12.91
C GLY A 122 -19.29 15.48 12.96
N ALA A 123 -19.13 14.39 12.21
CA ALA A 123 -17.84 13.70 12.10
C ALA A 123 -16.79 14.54 11.36
N LEU A 124 -17.17 15.26 10.29
CA LEU A 124 -16.27 16.13 9.54
C LEU A 124 -15.77 17.34 10.36
N ALA A 125 -16.63 17.91 11.20
CA ALA A 125 -16.26 18.99 12.12
C ALA A 125 -15.20 18.51 13.11
N PHE A 126 -15.48 17.40 13.79
CA PHE A 126 -14.55 16.78 14.74
C PHE A 126 -13.21 16.38 14.09
N LEU A 127 -13.25 15.80 12.89
CA LEU A 127 -12.04 15.45 12.13
C LEU A 127 -11.20 16.68 11.78
N SER A 128 -11.84 17.80 11.43
CA SER A 128 -11.12 19.00 11.03
C SER A 128 -10.39 19.63 12.23
N GLU A 129 -11.03 19.64 13.39
CA GLU A 129 -10.42 20.04 14.66
C GLU A 129 -9.26 19.12 15.07
N GLN A 130 -9.45 17.80 14.93
CA GLN A 130 -8.41 16.81 15.25
C GLN A 130 -7.22 16.84 14.28
N ILE A 131 -7.45 17.13 12.99
CA ILE A 131 -6.36 17.25 12.00
C ILE A 131 -5.57 18.54 12.19
N GLN A 132 -6.22 19.64 12.59
CA GLN A 132 -5.56 20.92 12.87
C GLN A 132 -4.75 20.90 14.17
N SER A 133 -5.23 20.19 15.19
CA SER A 133 -4.52 20.05 16.48
C SER A 133 -3.32 19.10 16.44
N ASN A 134 -3.31 18.13 15.51
CA ASN A 134 -2.17 17.22 15.36
C ASN A 134 -1.09 17.82 14.44
N SER A 135 0.03 18.26 15.03
CA SER A 135 1.24 18.68 14.32
C SER A 135 1.72 17.62 13.33
N VAL A 136 2.21 18.03 12.16
CA VAL A 136 2.82 17.12 11.18
C VAL A 136 3.98 16.39 11.87
N PRO A 137 3.89 15.06 12.06
CA PRO A 137 4.98 14.32 12.65
C PRO A 137 6.20 14.45 11.71
N PRO A 138 7.38 14.84 12.22
CA PRO A 138 8.56 14.97 11.37
C PRO A 138 8.87 13.62 10.73
N VAL A 139 9.44 13.64 9.51
CA VAL A 139 9.79 12.42 8.76
C VAL A 139 10.62 11.44 9.61
N SER A 140 11.40 11.94 10.56
CA SER A 140 12.19 11.18 11.53
C SER A 140 11.39 10.30 12.50
N SER A 141 10.08 10.54 12.64
CA SER A 141 9.18 9.76 13.51
C SER A 141 8.50 8.60 12.79
N HIS A 142 8.72 8.43 11.48
CA HIS A 142 8.15 7.32 10.73
C HIS A 142 8.94 6.04 11.04
N PRO A 143 8.38 5.04 11.74
CA PRO A 143 9.13 3.92 12.31
C PRO A 143 9.88 3.09 11.25
N VAL A 144 9.30 2.99 10.05
CA VAL A 144 9.94 2.32 8.91
C VAL A 144 11.16 3.08 8.41
N ILE A 145 11.14 4.42 8.38
CA ILE A 145 12.26 5.27 7.94
C ILE A 145 13.41 5.15 8.92
N THR A 146 13.10 5.26 10.22
CA THR A 146 14.08 5.19 11.30
C THR A 146 14.76 3.82 11.32
N PHE A 147 13.98 2.74 11.19
CA PHE A 147 14.52 1.38 11.06
C PHE A 147 15.40 1.22 9.81
N LEU A 148 14.98 1.78 8.67
CA LEU A 148 15.76 1.68 7.44
C LEU A 148 17.09 2.40 7.50
N PHE A 149 17.09 3.65 7.97
CA PHE A 149 18.33 4.40 8.10
C PHE A 149 19.26 3.71 9.09
N ALA A 150 18.76 3.18 10.20
CA ALA A 150 19.56 2.40 11.14
C ALA A 150 20.18 1.16 10.47
N ALA A 151 19.40 0.40 9.70
CA ALA A 151 19.91 -0.77 8.96
C ALA A 151 20.94 -0.36 7.89
N ILE A 152 20.70 0.73 7.15
CA ILE A 152 21.61 1.26 6.13
C ILE A 152 22.93 1.69 6.76
N PHE A 153 22.89 2.47 7.85
CA PHE A 153 24.08 2.93 8.54
C PHE A 153 24.86 1.78 9.18
N ALA A 154 24.18 0.75 9.70
CA ALA A 154 24.84 -0.45 10.21
C ALA A 154 25.56 -1.23 9.11
N ILE A 155 24.92 -1.40 7.94
CA ILE A 155 25.52 -2.10 6.79
C ILE A 155 26.68 -1.28 6.20
N LEU A 156 26.50 0.03 6.00
CA LEU A 156 27.55 0.91 5.49
C LEU A 156 28.73 1.01 6.47
N GLY A 157 28.47 1.10 7.78
CA GLY A 157 29.50 1.09 8.82
C GLY A 157 30.29 -0.22 8.85
N SER A 158 29.61 -1.36 8.67
CA SER A 158 30.28 -2.67 8.58
C SER A 158 31.06 -2.84 7.26
N ALA A 159 30.54 -2.34 6.14
CA ALA A 159 31.15 -2.49 4.82
C ALA A 159 32.36 -1.56 4.62
N ALA A 160 32.33 -0.35 5.20
CA ALA A 160 33.40 0.64 5.08
C ALA A 160 34.72 0.22 5.75
N GLY A 161 34.70 -0.75 6.68
CA GLY A 161 35.90 -1.15 7.41
C GLY A 161 36.66 -2.36 6.85
N HIS A 162 36.00 -3.31 6.16
CA HIS A 162 36.58 -4.67 6.07
C HIS A 162 36.29 -5.46 4.78
N TRP A 163 35.49 -4.97 3.82
CA TRP A 163 34.97 -5.82 2.75
C TRP A 163 35.71 -5.69 1.41
N PRO A 164 36.03 -6.82 0.74
CA PRO A 164 36.49 -6.83 -0.64
C PRO A 164 35.47 -6.16 -1.59
N ALA A 165 35.95 -5.45 -2.61
CA ALA A 165 35.15 -4.62 -3.52
C ALA A 165 33.91 -5.33 -4.11
N LYS A 166 34.00 -6.63 -4.40
CA LYS A 166 32.87 -7.43 -4.92
C LYS A 166 31.67 -7.50 -3.96
N TYR A 167 31.92 -7.54 -2.65
CA TYR A 167 30.85 -7.56 -1.64
C TYR A 167 30.30 -6.15 -1.42
N THR A 168 31.16 -5.14 -1.45
CA THR A 168 30.75 -3.72 -1.34
C THR A 168 29.77 -3.34 -2.45
N VAL A 169 30.04 -3.73 -3.70
CA VAL A 169 29.15 -3.46 -4.84
C VAL A 169 27.82 -4.22 -4.73
N ALA A 170 27.86 -5.50 -4.36
CA ALA A 170 26.64 -6.30 -4.16
C ALA A 170 25.75 -5.73 -3.04
N SER A 171 26.37 -5.28 -1.94
CA SER A 171 25.65 -4.68 -0.81
C SER A 171 25.08 -3.32 -1.13
N LEU A 172 25.79 -2.47 -1.89
CA LEU A 172 25.25 -1.20 -2.40
C LEU A 172 24.02 -1.44 -3.28
N LEU A 173 24.06 -2.43 -4.17
CA LEU A 173 22.91 -2.80 -5.01
C LEU A 173 21.71 -3.29 -4.19
N ILE A 174 21.94 -4.17 -3.22
CA ILE A 174 20.89 -4.65 -2.30
C ILE A 174 20.31 -3.48 -1.50
N LEU A 175 21.15 -2.55 -1.05
CA LEU A 175 20.75 -1.38 -0.28
C LEU A 175 19.92 -0.39 -1.11
N LEU A 176 20.23 -0.25 -2.40
CA LEU A 176 19.46 0.55 -3.36
C LEU A 176 18.09 -0.09 -3.65
N VAL A 177 18.04 -1.41 -3.76
CA VAL A 177 16.78 -2.18 -3.87
C VAL A 177 15.95 -2.08 -2.58
N LEU A 178 16.57 -2.18 -1.40
CA LEU A 178 15.90 -2.00 -0.12
C LEU A 178 15.37 -0.56 0.03
N LEU A 179 16.14 0.46 -0.34
CA LEU A 179 15.69 1.85 -0.37
C LEU A 179 14.50 2.04 -1.31
N TYR A 180 14.55 1.45 -2.51
CA TYR A 180 13.44 1.47 -3.47
C TYR A 180 12.18 0.80 -2.91
N PHE A 181 12.30 -0.40 -2.35
CA PHE A 181 11.17 -1.07 -1.69
C PHE A 181 10.66 -0.27 -0.50
N SER A 182 11.53 0.42 0.23
CA SER A 182 11.15 1.20 1.39
C SER A 182 10.48 2.51 1.03
N TYR A 183 10.87 3.13 -0.08
CA TYR A 183 10.14 4.24 -0.69
C TYR A 183 8.73 3.80 -1.13
N MET A 184 8.62 2.61 -1.73
CA MET A 184 7.33 2.01 -2.07
C MET A 184 6.48 1.69 -0.83
N ILE A 185 7.11 1.17 0.24
CA ILE A 185 6.47 0.88 1.53
C ILE A 185 6.08 2.17 2.25
N LEU A 186 6.83 3.26 2.12
CA LEU A 186 6.48 4.57 2.68
C LEU A 186 5.23 5.16 2.05
N GLY A 187 5.00 4.87 0.77
CA GLY A 187 3.71 5.15 0.13
C GLY A 187 2.57 4.31 0.70
N ALA A 188 2.85 3.10 1.20
CA ALA A 188 1.86 2.11 1.62
C ALA A 188 1.58 2.07 3.14
N VAL A 189 2.57 2.40 3.98
CA VAL A 189 2.49 2.41 5.44
C VAL A 189 1.99 3.77 5.87
N ASN A 190 0.69 3.83 6.12
CA ASN A 190 0.05 5.07 6.52
C ASN A 190 0.31 5.39 7.98
N THR A 191 0.61 6.66 8.24
CA THR A 191 0.54 7.23 9.58
C THR A 191 -0.92 7.41 9.99
N THR A 192 -1.18 7.50 11.30
CA THR A 192 -2.52 7.81 11.85
C THR A 192 -3.14 9.05 11.18
N GLN A 193 -2.31 10.05 10.85
CA GLN A 193 -2.74 11.26 10.17
C GLN A 193 -3.14 11.02 8.70
N SER A 194 -2.45 10.12 7.99
CA SER A 194 -2.80 9.73 6.62
C SER A 194 -4.15 9.02 6.57
N ASP A 195 -4.42 8.13 7.52
CA ASP A 195 -5.70 7.44 7.63
C ASP A 195 -6.85 8.39 8.01
N LEU A 196 -6.62 9.36 8.90
CA LEU A 196 -7.61 10.39 9.21
C LEU A 196 -7.91 11.30 8.01
N LYS A 197 -6.88 11.65 7.21
CA LYS A 197 -7.07 12.42 5.97
C LYS A 197 -7.85 11.63 4.91
N GLU A 198 -7.55 10.35 4.75
CA GLU A 198 -8.32 9.46 3.85
C GLU A 198 -9.78 9.34 4.33
N PHE A 199 -9.99 9.12 5.63
CA PHE A 199 -11.33 9.03 6.21
C PHE A 199 -12.12 10.33 6.01
N LYS A 200 -11.48 11.49 6.18
CA LYS A 200 -12.09 12.79 5.83
C LYS A 200 -12.50 12.85 4.35
N ARG A 201 -11.67 12.39 3.41
CA ARG A 201 -12.04 12.33 1.98
C ARG A 201 -13.25 11.41 1.75
N PHE A 202 -13.30 10.25 2.40
CA PHE A 202 -14.41 9.30 2.28
C PHE A 202 -15.73 9.84 2.81
N LEU A 203 -15.70 10.80 3.74
CA LEU A 203 -16.88 11.49 4.24
C LEU A 203 -17.26 12.72 3.40
N LEU A 204 -16.30 13.37 2.73
CA LEU A 204 -16.56 14.50 1.83
C LEU A 204 -17.22 14.06 0.52
N TRP A 205 -16.72 13.00 -0.13
CA TRP A 205 -17.30 12.50 -1.38
C TRP A 205 -18.81 12.22 -1.34
N PRO A 206 -19.37 11.52 -0.35
CA PRO A 206 -20.81 11.27 -0.28
C PRO A 206 -21.62 12.51 0.11
N ARG A 207 -20.99 13.50 0.77
CA ARG A 207 -21.60 14.80 1.06
C ARG A 207 -21.78 15.60 -0.23
N ASP A 208 -20.79 15.57 -1.12
CA ASP A 208 -20.79 16.33 -2.37
C ASP A 208 -21.63 15.64 -3.47
N GLU A 209 -21.79 14.31 -3.39
CA GLU A 209 -22.63 13.52 -4.32
C GLU A 209 -24.14 13.61 -4.05
N ARG A 210 -24.57 14.05 -2.86
CA ARG A 210 -25.99 14.29 -2.56
C ARG A 210 -26.29 15.78 -2.74
N PRO A 211 -26.89 16.19 -3.86
CA PRO A 211 -27.33 17.58 -4.02
C PRO A 211 -28.33 17.90 -2.91
N GLU A 212 -28.29 19.15 -2.46
CA GLU A 212 -29.21 19.70 -1.47
C GLU A 212 -30.65 19.40 -1.91
N ALA A 213 -31.31 18.52 -1.15
CA ALA A 213 -32.76 18.39 -1.14
C ALA A 213 -33.30 19.31 -0.06
#